data_AF-A0A238HHY7-F1
#
_entry.id   AF-A0A238HHY7-F1
#
_cell.length_a   1.000
_cell.length_b   1.000
_cell.length_c   1.000
_cell.angle_alpha   90.00
_cell.angle_beta   90.00
_cell.angle_gamma   90.00
#
_symmetry.space_group_name_H-M   'P 1'
#
loop_
_entity.id
_entity.type
_entity.pdbx_description
1 polymer ?
#
loop_
_entity_poly.entity_id
_entity_poly.type
_entity_poly.pdbx_seq_one_letter_code
_entity_poly.pdbx_strand_id
1 'polypeptide(L)' 'MLGDKCAYNIWVSHPKQPNTVADMGLRLQPNIEYLYRTQPEMFLQTPFYASITPQLARIAPVHNIEIATAQGTTWAQTKP' A
#
# COMPACT_ATOMS: atom_id res chain seq x y z
N MET A 1 -2.17 2.92 0.67
CA MET A 1 -1.06 3.49 -0.15
C MET A 1 -0.02 4.10 0.79
N LEU A 2 0.68 3.28 1.57
CA LEU A 2 1.61 3.74 2.60
C LEU A 2 3.05 3.95 2.06
N GLY A 3 3.29 3.62 0.78
CA GLY A 3 4.61 3.73 0.14
C GLY A 3 5.00 5.17 -0.16
N ASP A 4 4.25 5.86 -1.00
CA ASP A 4 4.63 7.15 -1.59
C ASP A 4 3.65 8.25 -1.14
N LYS A 5 4.08 9.06 -0.16
CA LYS A 5 3.23 10.13 0.39
C LYS A 5 3.01 11.27 -0.60
N CYS A 6 4.02 11.60 -1.40
CA CYS A 6 3.93 12.68 -2.37
C CYS A 6 2.84 12.37 -3.41
N ALA A 7 2.91 11.19 -4.03
CA ALA A 7 1.90 10.76 -4.99
C ALA A 7 0.53 10.59 -4.34
N TYR A 8 0.45 10.16 -3.07
CA TYR A 8 -0.82 10.10 -2.35
C TYR A 8 -1.47 11.47 -2.23
N ASN A 9 -0.72 12.49 -1.80
CA ASN A 9 -1.24 13.84 -1.61
C ASN A 9 -1.70 14.49 -2.91
N ILE A 10 -1.09 14.13 -4.05
CA ILE A 10 -1.46 14.64 -5.38
C ILE A 10 -2.70 13.94 -5.93
N TRP A 11 -2.73 12.61 -5.92
CA TRP A 11 -3.72 11.83 -6.68
C TRP A 11 -4.91 11.33 -5.87
N VAL A 12 -4.75 11.19 -4.55
CA VAL A 12 -5.83 10.77 -3.65
C VAL A 12 -6.30 11.95 -2.83
N SER A 13 -5.38 12.65 -2.17
CA SER A 13 -5.58 13.84 -1.32
C SER A 13 -6.47 13.64 -0.08
N HIS A 14 -7.55 12.85 -0.17
CA HIS A 14 -8.47 12.55 0.91
C HIS A 14 -8.75 11.04 1.01
N PRO A 15 -8.76 10.46 2.22
CA PRO A 15 -8.54 11.14 3.51
C PRO A 15 -7.10 11.64 3.71
N LYS A 16 -6.90 12.70 4.51
CA LYS A 16 -5.56 13.21 4.79
C LYS A 16 -4.77 12.17 5.60
N GLN A 17 -3.55 11.86 5.17
CA GLN A 17 -2.67 10.98 5.93
C GLN A 17 -2.21 11.66 7.22
N PRO A 18 -2.28 10.98 8.38
CA PRO A 18 -1.65 11.47 9.60
C PRO A 18 -0.15 11.68 9.41
N ASN A 19 0.42 12.66 10.12
CA ASN A 19 1.86 12.94 10.08
C ASN A 19 2.72 11.76 10.60
N THR A 20 2.12 10.86 11.37
CA THR A 20 2.76 9.66 11.93
C THR A 20 3.00 8.54 10.92
N VAL A 21 2.30 8.57 9.77
CA VAL A 21 2.54 7.60 8.69
C VAL A 21 3.97 7.79 8.20
N ALA A 22 4.76 6.73 8.03
CA ALA A 22 6.08 6.84 7.41
C ALA A 22 5.98 6.90 5.88
N ASP A 23 6.95 7.51 5.22
CA ASP A 23 7.13 7.35 3.76
C ASP A 23 8.08 6.16 3.54
N MET A 24 7.64 5.17 2.77
CA MET A 24 8.40 3.95 2.52
C MET A 24 8.93 3.88 1.08
N GLY A 25 8.88 4.98 0.33
CA GLY A 25 9.35 5.07 -1.06
C GLY A 25 8.31 4.67 -2.11
N LEU A 26 8.76 4.51 -3.35
CA LEU A 26 7.86 4.31 -4.48
C LEU A 26 7.10 2.97 -4.36
N ARG A 27 5.85 2.94 -4.82
CA ARG A 27 4.95 1.77 -4.64
C ARG A 27 5.48 0.48 -5.24
N LEU A 28 6.29 0.55 -6.30
CA LEU A 28 6.91 -0.60 -6.95
C LEU A 28 8.41 -0.72 -6.64
N GLN A 29 8.98 0.24 -5.91
CA GLN A 29 10.38 0.29 -5.52
C GLN A 29 10.50 0.87 -4.10
N PRO A 30 10.00 0.15 -3.09
CA PRO A 30 10.04 0.62 -1.71
C PRO A 30 11.48 0.68 -1.21
N ASN A 31 11.73 1.53 -0.21
CA ASN A 31 13.02 1.61 0.47
C ASN A 31 13.20 0.39 1.39
N ILE A 32 13.86 -0.64 0.86
CA ILE A 32 14.08 -1.92 1.57
C ILE A 32 14.93 -1.74 2.84
N GLU A 33 15.93 -0.86 2.81
CA GLU A 33 16.78 -0.59 3.96
C GLU A 33 15.98 0.03 5.12
N TYR A 34 15.05 0.93 4.80
CA TYR A 34 14.12 1.49 5.76
C TYR A 34 13.17 0.41 6.31
N LEU A 35 12.60 -0.42 5.45
CA LEU A 35 11.69 -1.49 5.86
C LEU A 35 12.34 -2.51 6.81
N TYR A 36 13.60 -2.87 6.56
CA TYR A 36 14.36 -3.74 7.47
C TYR A 36 14.58 -3.12 8.85
N ARG A 37 14.77 -1.79 8.93
CA ARG A 37 14.91 -1.08 10.20
C ARG A 37 13.59 -0.94 10.96
N THR A 38 12.50 -0.67 10.25
CA THR A 38 11.20 -0.45 10.89
C THR A 38 10.48 -1.73 11.29
N GLN A 39 10.85 -2.86 10.70
CA GLN A 39 10.30 -4.19 10.99
C GLN A 39 8.76 -4.20 11.03
N PRO A 40 8.09 -3.91 9.90
CA PRO A 40 6.64 -3.94 9.85
C PRO A 40 6.10 -5.34 10.17
N GLU A 41 4.97 -5.42 10.87
CA GLU A 41 4.35 -6.70 11.21
C GLU A 41 3.67 -7.35 10.00
N MET A 42 3.20 -6.54 9.04
CA MET A 42 2.59 -7.03 7.81
C MET A 42 2.59 -5.97 6.70
N PHE A 43 2.37 -6.42 5.47
CA PHE A 43 2.10 -5.57 4.31
C PHE A 43 0.68 -5.78 3.80
N LEU A 44 0.04 -4.69 3.41
CA LEU A 44 -1.25 -4.69 2.71
C LEU A 44 -1.07 -4.14 1.30
N GLN A 45 -1.51 -4.90 0.30
CA GLN A 45 -1.49 -4.48 -1.09
C GLN A 45 -2.75 -4.93 -1.82
N THR A 46 -2.93 -4.47 -3.05
CA THR A 46 -3.96 -4.99 -3.96
C THR A 46 -3.31 -5.94 -4.97
N PRO A 47 -4.04 -6.88 -5.58
CA PRO A 47 -3.48 -7.80 -6.59
C PRO A 47 -2.72 -7.11 -7.73
N PHE A 48 -3.06 -5.85 -8.05
CA PHE A 48 -2.33 -5.01 -9.01
C PHE A 48 -0.81 -4.88 -8.70
N TYR A 49 -0.41 -4.97 -7.43
CA TYR A 49 0.98 -4.85 -6.99
C TYR A 49 1.67 -6.22 -6.79
N ALA A 50 1.07 -7.32 -7.26
CA ALA A 50 1.56 -8.67 -7.00
C ALA A 50 3.04 -8.90 -7.41
N SER A 51 3.56 -8.15 -8.37
CA SER A 51 4.95 -8.24 -8.83
C SER A 51 6.00 -8.00 -7.73
N ILE A 52 5.69 -7.18 -6.72
CA ILE A 52 6.63 -6.87 -5.62
C ILE A 52 6.46 -7.78 -4.39
N THR A 53 5.43 -8.62 -4.38
CA THR A 53 5.16 -9.57 -3.27
C THR A 53 6.38 -10.40 -2.88
N PRO A 54 7.16 -11.00 -3.82
CA PRO A 54 8.30 -11.83 -3.44
C PRO A 54 9.38 -11.07 -2.68
N GLN A 55 9.49 -9.75 -2.89
CA GLN A 55 10.45 -8.90 -2.19
C GLN A 55 9.94 -8.54 -0.79
N LEU A 56 8.67 -8.13 -0.67
CA LEU A 56 8.05 -7.79 0.60
C LEU A 56 7.90 -8.99 1.54
N ALA A 57 7.58 -10.16 0.99
CA ALA A 57 7.39 -11.39 1.76
C ALA A 57 8.66 -11.91 2.45
N ARG A 58 9.84 -11.38 2.09
CA ARG A 58 11.10 -11.65 2.81
C ARG A 58 11.23 -10.86 4.11
N ILE A 59 10.42 -9.83 4.31
CA ILE A 59 10.47 -8.92 5.46
C ILE A 59 9.32 -9.24 6.41
N ALA A 60 8.09 -9.36 5.91
CA ALA A 60 6.90 -9.64 6.70
C ALA A 60 5.79 -10.28 5.84
N PRO A 61 4.76 -10.90 6.43
CA PRO A 61 3.60 -11.42 5.71
C PRO A 61 2.94 -10.35 4.83
N VAL A 62 2.51 -10.74 3.62
CA VAL A 62 1.84 -9.85 2.66
C VAL A 62 0.42 -10.32 2.44
N HIS A 63 -0.54 -9.44 2.66
CA HIS A 63 -1.96 -9.70 2.46
C HIS A 63 -2.51 -8.88 1.30
N ASN A 64 -3.33 -9.52 0.47
CA ASN A 64 -4.02 -8.88 -0.64
C ASN A 64 -5.41 -8.41 -0.20
N ILE A 65 -5.74 -7.18 -0.55
CA ILE A 65 -7.06 -6.58 -0.44
C ILE A 65 -7.63 -6.49 -1.85
N GLU A 66 -8.72 -7.22 -2.09
CA GLU A 66 -9.46 -7.12 -3.34
C GLU A 66 -10.24 -5.81 -3.38
N ILE A 67 -9.91 -4.96 -4.35
CA ILE A 67 -10.58 -3.66 -4.56
C ILE A 67 -11.51 -3.66 -5.78
N ALA A 68 -11.48 -4.72 -6.58
CA ALA A 68 -12.37 -4.90 -7.72
C ALA A 68 -12.70 -6.38 -7.84
N THR A 69 -13.99 -6.70 -7.95
CA THR A 69 -14.46 -8.08 -8.19
C THR A 69 -14.70 -8.29 -9.69
N ALA A 70 -14.90 -9.54 -10.12
CA ALA A 70 -15.28 -9.84 -11.51
C ALA A 70 -16.58 -9.15 -11.95
N GLN A 71 -17.43 -8.77 -10.98
CA GLN A 71 -18.67 -8.03 -11.17
C GLN A 71 -18.45 -6.50 -11.24
N GLY A 72 -17.20 -6.05 -11.18
CA GLY A 72 -16.80 -4.64 -11.18
C GLY A 72 -16.50 -4.08 -9.80
N THR A 73 -16.13 -2.80 -9.77
CA THR A 73 -15.96 -2.03 -8.53
C THR A 73 -17.27 -1.33 -8.23
N THR A 74 -18.07 -1.89 -7.32
CA THR A 74 -19.32 -1.27 -6.88
C THR A 74 -19.02 -0.02 -6.04
N TRP A 75 -18.99 1.14 -6.69
CA TRP A 75 -18.91 2.48 -6.05
C TRP A 75 -19.99 2.71 -4.97
N ALA A 76 -21.06 1.92 -4.96
CA ALA A 76 -22.11 1.96 -3.94
C ALA A 76 -21.65 1.43 -2.56
N GLN A 77 -20.57 0.64 -2.50
CA GLN A 77 -20.04 0.05 -1.26
C GLN A 77 -18.90 0.87 -0.64
N THR A 78 -18.49 1.97 -1.29
CA THR A 78 -17.38 2.82 -0.85
C THR A 78 -17.81 4.19 -0.32
N LYS A 79 -19.11 4.38 -0.03
CA LYS A 79 -19.56 5.54 0.76
C LYS A 79 -19.31 5.29 2.26
N PRO A 80 -18.85 6.30 3.01
CA PRO A 80 -18.64 6.21 4.46
C PRO A 80 -19.95 5.93 5.22
#